data_AF-A0A2J7QVJ6-F1
#
_entry.id   AF-A0A2J7QVJ6-F1
#
_cell.length_a   1.000
_cell.length_b   1.000
_cell.length_c   1.000
_cell.angle_alpha   90.00
_cell.angle_beta   90.00
_cell.angle_gamma   90.00
#
_symmetry.space_group_name_H-M   'P 1'
#
loop_
_entity.id
_entity.type
_entity.pdbx_description
1 polymer ?
#
loop_
_entity_poly.entity_id
_entity_poly.type
_entity_poly.pdbx_seq_one_letter_code
_entity_poly.pdbx_strand_id
1 'polypeptide(L)'
;MNAYLQQVSRSLAELSRFSAVNIVMGNESCDLDSTISALVYAYLLYSEMSVDAKETVTVIPLLKILKKEFPLKTEVTYYLKKNGIPMDLLVFWDSINLKELQMTSRLKLTLVDHHVLSPEAEFLCSSVVEVIDHHPQDPAWLWPMQKGPSFWTQRVSRRLQVEPLSLTLKWQWNLRTGVLIQQEERNYFRNCWLLAVTLATSHQVSYWKKT
;
A
#
# COMPACT_ATOMS: atom_id res chain seq x y z
N MET A 1 6.10 3.44 -12.82
CA MET A 1 5.02 2.46 -12.57
C MET A 1 5.03 1.29 -13.57
N ASN A 2 4.87 1.52 -14.88
CA ASN A 2 4.70 0.42 -15.85
C ASN A 2 5.86 -0.58 -15.88
N ALA A 3 7.11 -0.11 -15.90
CA ALA A 3 8.29 -0.97 -15.84
C ALA A 3 8.34 -1.82 -14.55
N TYR A 4 7.86 -1.26 -13.44
CA TYR A 4 7.75 -1.99 -12.17
C TYR A 4 6.69 -3.08 -12.24
N LEU A 5 5.49 -2.79 -12.77
CA LEU A 5 4.44 -3.80 -12.94
C LEU A 5 4.86 -4.92 -13.91
N GLN A 6 5.62 -4.60 -14.96
CA GLN A 6 6.24 -5.61 -15.82
C GLN A 6 7.24 -6.49 -15.04
N GLN A 7 8.05 -5.88 -14.18
CA GLN A 7 8.95 -6.64 -13.31
C GLN A 7 8.17 -7.53 -12.33
N VAL A 8 7.08 -7.03 -11.73
CA VAL A 8 6.20 -7.83 -10.87
C VAL A 8 5.64 -9.04 -11.61
N SER A 9 5.16 -8.85 -12.85
CA SER A 9 4.67 -9.95 -13.69
C SER A 9 5.75 -11.02 -13.94
N ARG A 10 7.00 -10.63 -14.21
CA ARG A 10 8.13 -11.57 -14.33
C ARG A 10 8.43 -12.28 -13.01
N SER A 11 8.44 -11.54 -11.90
CA SER A 11 8.66 -12.12 -10.57
C SER A 11 7.58 -13.13 -10.20
N LEU A 12 6.32 -12.90 -10.59
CA LEU A 12 5.22 -13.84 -10.36
C LEU A 12 5.45 -15.19 -11.04
N ALA A 13 5.99 -15.20 -12.27
CA ALA A 13 6.29 -16.42 -13.00
C ALA A 13 7.41 -17.25 -12.34
N GLU A 14 8.24 -16.63 -11.49
CA GLU A 14 9.42 -17.23 -10.88
C GLU A 14 9.42 -17.09 -9.35
N LEU A 15 8.23 -17.08 -8.70
CA LEU A 15 8.11 -16.82 -7.25
C LEU A 15 8.98 -17.73 -6.36
N SER A 16 9.30 -18.93 -6.82
CA SER A 16 10.14 -19.89 -6.09
C SER A 16 11.59 -19.42 -5.91
N ARG A 17 12.10 -18.52 -6.76
CA ARG A 17 13.49 -18.03 -6.66
C ARG A 17 13.70 -17.05 -5.50
N PHE A 18 12.62 -16.38 -5.07
CA PHE A 18 12.71 -15.37 -4.04
C PHE A 18 12.67 -16.02 -2.64
N SER A 19 13.62 -15.63 -1.81
CA SER A 19 13.67 -16.02 -0.39
C SER A 19 12.63 -15.26 0.44
N ALA A 20 12.17 -14.10 -0.05
CA ALA A 20 11.03 -13.38 0.54
C ALA A 20 10.15 -12.70 -0.51
N VAL A 21 8.85 -12.69 -0.25
CA VAL A 21 7.81 -12.03 -1.06
C VAL A 21 7.08 -11.05 -0.17
N ASN A 22 7.26 -9.76 -0.43
CA ASN A 22 6.58 -8.67 0.27
C ASN A 22 5.30 -8.33 -0.48
N ILE A 23 4.16 -8.69 0.08
CA ILE A 23 2.85 -8.31 -0.43
C ILE A 23 2.43 -7.00 0.21
N VAL A 24 2.02 -6.03 -0.60
CA VAL A 24 1.35 -4.81 -0.13
C VAL A 24 -0.12 -4.92 -0.53
N MET A 25 -1.01 -4.96 0.46
CA MET A 25 -2.42 -5.28 0.24
C MET A 25 -3.31 -4.16 0.76
N GLY A 26 -4.24 -3.73 -0.10
CA GLY A 26 -5.35 -2.85 0.28
C GLY A 26 -6.52 -3.61 0.93
N ASN A 27 -7.57 -2.88 1.30
CA ASN A 27 -8.80 -3.48 1.84
C ASN A 27 -9.57 -4.29 0.78
N GLU A 28 -10.59 -5.06 1.20
CA GLU A 28 -11.47 -5.84 0.31
C GLU A 28 -12.46 -5.00 -0.49
N SER A 29 -12.67 -3.74 -0.08
CA SER A 29 -13.47 -2.79 -0.84
C SER A 29 -12.81 -2.54 -2.20
N CYS A 30 -11.47 -2.57 -2.27
CA CYS A 30 -10.68 -2.28 -3.48
C CYS A 30 -11.19 -1.01 -4.18
N ASP A 31 -11.52 0.00 -3.38
CA ASP A 31 -11.76 1.36 -3.82
C ASP A 31 -10.48 2.02 -4.36
N LEU A 32 -10.59 3.28 -4.77
CA LEU A 32 -9.47 4.01 -5.35
C LEU A 32 -8.33 4.20 -4.34
N ASP A 33 -8.64 4.51 -3.08
CA ASP A 33 -7.64 4.81 -2.06
C ASP A 33 -6.82 3.57 -1.72
N SER A 34 -7.46 2.43 -1.46
CA SER A 34 -6.80 1.15 -1.23
C SER A 34 -5.96 0.69 -2.45
N THR A 35 -6.50 0.84 -3.67
CA THR A 35 -5.81 0.45 -4.90
C THR A 35 -4.54 1.28 -5.12
N ILE A 36 -4.66 2.62 -5.06
CA ILE A 36 -3.54 3.52 -5.31
C ILE A 36 -2.51 3.42 -4.19
N SER A 37 -2.94 3.32 -2.94
CA SER A 37 -2.05 3.12 -1.80
C SER A 37 -1.22 1.85 -1.96
N ALA A 38 -1.84 0.73 -2.35
CA ALA A 38 -1.12 -0.53 -2.55
C ALA A 38 -0.09 -0.42 -3.69
N LEU A 39 -0.49 0.11 -4.85
CA LEU A 39 0.39 0.28 -6.00
C LEU A 39 1.58 1.21 -5.70
N VAL A 40 1.31 2.38 -5.11
CA VAL A 40 2.34 3.39 -4.85
C VAL A 40 3.29 2.93 -3.77
N TYR A 41 2.77 2.35 -2.67
CA TYR A 41 3.61 1.90 -1.58
C TYR A 41 4.49 0.71 -1.96
N ALA A 42 3.94 -0.25 -2.72
CA ALA A 42 4.74 -1.36 -3.26
C ALA A 42 5.85 -0.87 -4.20
N TYR A 43 5.53 0.10 -5.07
CA TYR A 43 6.52 0.72 -5.95
C TYR A 43 7.62 1.44 -5.17
N LEU A 44 7.25 2.19 -4.12
CA LEU A 44 8.20 2.88 -3.26
C LEU A 44 9.17 1.90 -2.61
N LEU A 45 8.66 0.86 -1.94
CA LEU A 45 9.46 -0.19 -1.33
C LEU A 45 10.41 -0.84 -2.35
N TYR A 46 9.91 -1.16 -3.54
CA TYR A 46 10.74 -1.70 -4.62
C TYR A 46 11.83 -0.72 -5.07
N SER A 47 11.51 0.57 -5.18
CA SER A 47 12.45 1.60 -5.65
C SER A 47 13.61 1.82 -4.67
N GLU A 48 13.35 1.70 -3.38
CA GLU A 48 14.34 1.87 -2.30
C GLU A 48 15.24 0.64 -2.10
N MET A 49 14.86 -0.52 -2.65
CA MET A 49 15.68 -1.72 -2.54
C MET A 49 16.98 -1.61 -3.36
N SER A 50 18.08 -2.07 -2.76
CA SER A 50 19.35 -2.27 -3.46
C SER A 50 19.21 -3.31 -4.58
N VAL A 51 20.17 -3.32 -5.51
CA VAL A 51 20.21 -4.28 -6.60
C VAL A 51 20.25 -5.72 -6.06
N ASP A 52 21.15 -6.00 -5.11
CA ASP A 52 21.28 -7.32 -4.47
C ASP A 52 19.99 -7.77 -3.77
N ALA A 53 19.27 -6.84 -3.14
CA ALA A 53 17.99 -7.15 -2.50
C ALA A 53 16.92 -7.54 -3.53
N LYS A 54 16.94 -6.95 -4.73
CA LYS A 54 15.98 -7.26 -5.82
C LYS A 54 16.22 -8.63 -6.45
N GLU A 55 17.38 -9.25 -6.23
CA GLU A 55 17.66 -10.61 -6.68
C GLU A 55 16.96 -11.66 -5.81
N THR A 56 16.83 -11.39 -4.51
CA THR A 56 16.36 -12.36 -3.51
C THR A 56 14.97 -12.02 -2.94
N VAL A 57 14.53 -10.77 -3.06
CA VAL A 57 13.24 -10.30 -2.54
C VAL A 57 12.44 -9.65 -3.66
N THR A 58 11.12 -9.88 -3.66
CA THR A 58 10.19 -9.16 -4.55
C THR A 58 9.11 -8.45 -3.77
N VAL A 59 8.63 -7.33 -4.29
CA VAL A 59 7.54 -6.54 -3.70
C VAL A 59 6.39 -6.48 -4.69
N ILE A 60 5.20 -6.90 -4.28
CA ILE A 60 4.05 -7.11 -5.14
C ILE A 60 2.85 -6.35 -4.56
N PRO A 61 2.25 -5.41 -5.31
CA PRO A 61 0.96 -4.83 -4.93
C PRO A 61 -0.14 -5.85 -5.22
N LEU A 62 -0.99 -6.11 -4.25
CA LEU A 62 -2.10 -7.06 -4.36
C LEU A 62 -3.43 -6.36 -4.13
N LEU A 63 -4.33 -6.48 -5.11
CA LEU A 63 -5.71 -6.05 -4.98
C LEU A 63 -6.53 -7.19 -4.35
N LYS A 64 -7.13 -6.93 -3.19
CA LYS A 64 -7.86 -7.92 -2.39
C LYS A 64 -9.28 -8.19 -2.93
N ILE A 65 -9.37 -8.49 -4.22
CA ILE A 65 -10.56 -8.93 -4.95
C ILE A 65 -10.16 -9.98 -5.98
N LEU A 66 -11.12 -10.73 -6.51
CA LEU A 66 -10.87 -11.66 -7.61
C LEU A 66 -10.70 -10.89 -8.92
N LYS A 67 -9.84 -11.38 -9.83
CA LYS A 67 -9.61 -10.72 -11.12
C LYS A 67 -10.90 -10.49 -11.92
N LYS A 68 -11.86 -11.42 -11.84
CA LYS A 68 -13.17 -11.33 -12.51
C LYS A 68 -14.05 -10.19 -11.98
N GLU A 69 -13.81 -9.71 -10.76
CA GLU A 69 -14.60 -8.64 -10.12
C GLU A 69 -14.06 -7.25 -10.45
N PHE A 70 -12.81 -7.17 -10.92
CA PHE A 70 -12.14 -5.91 -11.22
C PHE A 70 -12.89 -5.00 -12.21
N PRO A 71 -13.56 -5.51 -13.28
CA PRO A 71 -14.37 -4.66 -14.16
C PRO A 71 -15.51 -3.92 -13.45
N LEU A 72 -15.95 -4.39 -12.27
CA LEU A 72 -16.99 -3.73 -11.47
C LEU A 72 -16.47 -2.50 -10.71
N LYS A 73 -15.14 -2.37 -10.56
CA LYS A 73 -14.50 -1.22 -9.92
C LYS A 73 -14.34 -0.09 -10.93
N THR A 74 -15.47 0.49 -11.34
CA THR A 74 -15.56 1.48 -12.44
C THR A 74 -14.71 2.73 -12.21
N GLU A 75 -14.66 3.25 -10.98
CA GLU A 75 -13.81 4.39 -10.62
C GLU A 75 -12.32 4.04 -10.75
N VAL A 76 -11.90 2.92 -10.17
CA VAL A 76 -10.52 2.43 -10.22
C VAL A 76 -10.08 2.19 -11.66
N THR A 77 -10.86 1.43 -12.42
CA THR A 77 -10.55 1.11 -13.82
C THR A 77 -10.48 2.37 -14.69
N TYR A 78 -11.39 3.32 -14.50
CA TYR A 78 -11.34 4.62 -15.17
C TYR A 78 -10.06 5.39 -14.83
N TYR A 79 -9.71 5.48 -13.54
CA TYR A 79 -8.53 6.20 -13.09
C TYR A 79 -7.23 5.57 -13.62
N LEU A 80 -7.07 4.26 -13.51
CA LEU A 80 -5.87 3.55 -13.98
C LEU A 80 -5.72 3.68 -15.50
N LYS A 81 -6.81 3.50 -16.26
CA LYS A 81 -6.82 3.67 -17.71
C LYS A 81 -6.44 5.10 -18.11
N LYS A 82 -7.01 6.11 -17.45
CA LYS A 82 -6.71 7.52 -17.71
C LYS A 82 -5.24 7.86 -17.48
N ASN A 83 -4.59 7.19 -16.53
CA ASN A 83 -3.17 7.40 -16.19
C ASN A 83 -2.22 6.40 -16.88
N GLY A 84 -2.70 5.62 -17.87
CA GLY A 84 -1.87 4.70 -18.63
C GLY A 84 -1.27 3.54 -17.83
N ILE A 85 -1.91 3.16 -16.72
CA ILE A 85 -1.50 2.02 -15.90
C ILE A 85 -2.07 0.72 -16.51
N PRO A 86 -1.23 -0.26 -16.88
CA PRO A 86 -1.65 -1.48 -17.54
C PRO A 86 -2.41 -2.41 -16.59
N MET A 87 -3.72 -2.54 -16.80
CA MET A 87 -4.62 -3.33 -15.94
C MET A 87 -4.34 -4.84 -16.02
N ASP A 88 -3.75 -5.32 -17.11
CA ASP A 88 -3.35 -6.70 -17.33
C ASP A 88 -2.16 -7.14 -16.46
N LEU A 89 -1.38 -6.18 -15.95
CA LEU A 89 -0.24 -6.42 -15.06
C LEU A 89 -0.58 -6.28 -13.58
N LEU A 90 -1.84 -5.99 -13.24
CA LEU A 90 -2.30 -5.95 -11.85
C LEU A 90 -2.38 -7.37 -11.28
N VAL A 91 -2.08 -7.47 -9.98
CA VAL A 91 -2.10 -8.74 -9.25
C VAL A 91 -3.31 -8.76 -8.33
N PHE A 92 -4.09 -9.82 -8.45
CA PHE A 92 -5.34 -10.01 -7.73
C PHE A 92 -5.20 -11.11 -6.68
N TRP A 93 -6.14 -11.15 -5.73
CA TRP A 93 -6.16 -12.12 -4.65
C TRP A 93 -6.02 -13.57 -5.13
N ASP A 94 -6.65 -13.90 -6.26
CA ASP A 94 -6.64 -15.21 -6.91
C ASP A 94 -5.44 -15.45 -7.85
N SER A 95 -4.52 -14.49 -7.96
CA SER A 95 -3.33 -14.60 -8.83
C SER A 95 -2.13 -15.25 -8.14
N ILE A 96 -2.14 -15.40 -6.81
CA ILE A 96 -0.99 -15.85 -6.04
C ILE A 96 -1.39 -16.78 -4.90
N ASN A 97 -0.64 -17.86 -4.69
CA ASN A 97 -0.88 -18.80 -3.59
C ASN A 97 -0.28 -18.27 -2.27
N LEU A 98 -1.01 -17.36 -1.61
CA LEU A 98 -0.55 -16.74 -0.36
C LEU A 98 -0.36 -17.77 0.78
N LYS A 99 -1.15 -18.86 0.78
CA LYS A 99 -1.04 -19.93 1.78
C LYS A 99 0.31 -20.63 1.70
N GLU A 100 0.75 -20.97 0.49
CA GLU A 100 2.07 -21.59 0.29
C GLU A 100 3.22 -20.67 0.71
N LEU A 101 3.14 -19.38 0.38
CA LEU A 101 4.16 -18.40 0.80
C LEU A 101 4.21 -18.24 2.32
N GLN A 102 3.06 -18.27 2.98
CA GLN A 102 2.96 -18.20 4.43
C GLN A 102 3.51 -19.46 5.11
N MET A 103 3.12 -20.66 4.63
CA MET A 103 3.62 -21.94 5.15
C MET A 103 5.14 -22.09 4.98
N THR A 104 5.70 -21.59 3.87
CA THR A 104 7.15 -21.60 3.63
C THR A 104 7.90 -20.46 4.31
N SER A 105 7.23 -19.65 5.13
CA SER A 105 7.81 -18.49 5.85
C SER A 105 8.50 -17.46 4.94
N ARG A 106 8.11 -17.40 3.67
CA ARG A 106 8.61 -16.44 2.69
C ARG A 106 7.74 -15.20 2.59
N LEU A 107 6.51 -15.25 3.11
CA LEU A 107 5.57 -14.14 3.03
C LEU A 107 5.84 -13.06 4.08
N LYS A 108 5.93 -11.81 3.61
CA LYS A 108 5.77 -10.62 4.43
C LYS A 108 4.59 -9.82 3.89
N LEU A 109 3.76 -9.30 4.78
CA LEU A 109 2.54 -8.60 4.42
C LEU A 109 2.55 -7.18 5.01
N THR A 110 2.34 -6.19 4.14
CA THR A 110 2.04 -4.82 4.52
C THR A 110 0.59 -4.53 4.21
N LEU A 111 -0.16 -4.03 5.18
CA LEU A 111 -1.53 -3.56 4.97
C LEU A 111 -1.55 -2.06 4.74
N VAL A 112 -2.33 -1.62 3.77
CA VAL A 112 -2.58 -0.21 3.49
C VAL A 112 -4.08 0.04 3.45
N ASP A 113 -4.51 1.21 3.92
CA ASP A 113 -5.92 1.64 3.90
C ASP A 113 -6.89 0.70 4.65
N HIS A 114 -6.33 -0.17 5.48
CA HIS A 114 -7.03 -0.93 6.47
C HIS A 114 -6.05 -1.48 7.48
N HIS A 115 -6.65 -1.81 8.60
CA HIS A 115 -5.97 -2.37 9.73
C HIS A 115 -6.81 -3.56 10.23
N VAL A 116 -7.73 -4.20 9.49
CA VAL A 116 -8.39 -5.44 10.01
C VAL A 116 -8.39 -6.49 8.91
N LEU A 117 -7.81 -7.66 9.17
CA LEU A 117 -7.86 -8.75 8.20
C LEU A 117 -9.29 -9.32 8.18
N SER A 118 -9.84 -9.53 6.98
CA SER A 118 -11.11 -10.23 6.86
C SER A 118 -10.94 -11.71 7.25
N PRO A 119 -12.02 -12.43 7.60
CA PRO A 119 -11.94 -13.84 8.01
C PRO A 119 -11.20 -14.73 7.01
N GLU A 120 -11.34 -14.48 5.70
CA GLU A 120 -10.68 -15.25 4.65
C GLU A 120 -9.16 -15.02 4.61
N ALA A 121 -8.70 -13.89 5.13
CA ALA A 121 -7.31 -13.46 5.16
C ALA A 121 -6.66 -13.63 6.55
N GLU A 122 -7.39 -14.11 7.56
CA GLU A 122 -6.91 -14.24 8.94
C GLU A 122 -5.63 -15.08 9.06
N PHE A 123 -5.47 -16.11 8.21
CA PHE A 123 -4.27 -16.94 8.15
C PHE A 123 -2.98 -16.17 7.85
N LEU A 124 -3.09 -14.94 7.33
CA LEU A 124 -1.98 -14.04 7.02
C LEU A 124 -1.50 -13.23 8.23
N CYS A 125 -2.18 -13.29 9.36
CA CYS A 125 -1.91 -12.47 10.53
C CYS A 125 -0.43 -12.53 10.96
N SER A 126 0.16 -13.73 11.01
CA SER A 126 1.56 -13.92 11.39
C SER A 126 2.58 -13.38 10.38
N SER A 127 2.16 -13.10 9.16
CA SER A 127 3.00 -12.50 8.12
C SER A 127 2.93 -10.98 8.08
N VAL A 128 2.05 -10.33 8.85
CA VAL A 128 1.93 -8.87 8.83
C VAL A 128 3.15 -8.23 9.50
N VAL A 129 3.88 -7.43 8.73
CA VAL A 129 5.11 -6.75 9.16
C VAL A 129 4.96 -5.24 9.21
N GLU A 130 3.88 -4.68 8.69
CA GLU A 130 3.61 -3.24 8.63
C GLU A 130 2.14 -2.96 8.32
N VAL A 131 1.60 -1.90 8.90
CA VAL A 131 0.24 -1.41 8.62
C VAL A 131 0.28 0.11 8.50
N ILE A 132 -0.37 0.63 7.46
CA ILE A 132 -0.49 2.04 7.15
C ILE A 132 -1.97 2.31 6.94
N ASP A 133 -2.61 2.88 7.95
CA ASP A 133 -4.04 3.12 7.92
C ASP A 133 -4.40 4.45 8.58
N HIS A 134 -5.46 5.06 8.08
CA HIS A 134 -6.03 6.33 8.53
C HIS A 134 -7.41 6.17 9.18
N HIS A 135 -7.99 4.96 9.16
CA HIS A 135 -9.24 4.68 9.85
C HIS A 135 -9.07 4.73 11.39
N PRO A 136 -10.15 5.05 12.14
CA PRO A 136 -10.14 4.90 13.59
C PRO A 136 -9.81 3.46 14.01
N GLN A 137 -9.11 3.28 15.12
CA GLN A 137 -8.76 1.95 15.62
C GLN A 137 -10.02 1.13 15.95
N ASP A 138 -10.10 -0.04 15.35
CA ASP A 138 -11.12 -1.05 15.56
C ASP A 138 -10.74 -1.94 16.76
N PRO A 139 -11.65 -2.25 17.68
CA PRO A 139 -11.41 -3.20 18.76
C PRO A 139 -10.98 -4.61 18.29
N ALA A 140 -11.35 -5.01 17.08
CA ALA A 140 -10.92 -6.24 16.42
C ALA A 140 -9.49 -6.16 15.84
N TRP A 141 -8.77 -5.06 16.07
CA TRP A 141 -7.34 -4.94 15.85
C TRP A 141 -6.58 -5.91 16.79
N LEU A 142 -6.36 -7.14 16.31
CA LEU A 142 -5.74 -8.22 17.07
C LEU A 142 -4.21 -8.28 16.95
N TRP A 143 -3.55 -7.30 16.32
CA TRP A 143 -2.10 -7.37 16.08
C TRP A 143 -1.33 -7.38 17.41
N PRO A 144 -0.61 -8.47 17.72
CA PRO A 144 0.06 -8.57 19.01
C PRO A 144 1.39 -7.81 19.01
N MET A 145 1.48 -6.81 19.88
CA MET A 145 2.23 -6.93 21.15
C MET A 145 3.67 -7.52 21.13
N GLN A 146 4.49 -7.31 20.09
CA GLN A 146 5.96 -7.42 20.25
C GLN A 146 6.69 -6.07 20.19
N LYS A 147 6.11 -5.10 19.49
CA LYS A 147 6.62 -3.72 19.45
C LYS A 147 5.41 -2.80 19.54
N GLY A 148 5.32 -2.04 20.63
CA GLY A 148 4.12 -1.28 21.00
C GLY A 148 3.67 -0.26 19.94
N PRO A 149 2.51 0.39 20.14
CA PRO A 149 1.91 1.32 19.17
C PRO A 149 2.87 2.41 18.67
N SER A 150 3.79 2.87 19.52
CA SER A 150 4.84 3.84 19.19
C SER A 150 5.83 3.36 18.11
N PHE A 151 6.05 2.05 17.97
CA PHE A 151 6.93 1.48 16.96
C PHE A 151 6.36 1.66 15.55
N TRP A 152 5.04 1.51 15.41
CA TRP A 152 4.35 1.56 14.12
C TRP A 152 4.20 3.00 13.62
N THR A 153 3.73 3.91 14.49
CA THR A 153 3.63 5.34 14.18
C THR A 153 4.98 5.98 13.83
N GLN A 154 6.06 5.58 14.52
CA GLN A 154 7.41 6.09 14.22
C GLN A 154 7.96 5.59 12.89
N ARG A 155 7.62 4.38 12.42
CA ARG A 155 8.13 3.85 11.16
C ARG A 155 7.51 4.54 9.95
N VAL A 156 6.20 4.77 9.99
CA VAL A 156 5.47 5.55 8.98
C VAL A 156 6.06 6.96 8.89
N SER A 157 6.23 7.64 10.03
CA SER A 157 6.80 8.99 10.08
C SER A 157 8.24 9.05 9.58
N ARG A 158 9.10 8.11 10.01
CA ARG A 158 10.53 8.08 9.67
C ARG A 158 10.79 7.70 8.21
N ARG A 159 9.95 6.85 7.59
CA ARG A 159 10.04 6.55 6.14
C ARG A 159 9.50 7.68 5.27
N LEU A 160 8.52 8.44 5.75
CA LEU A 160 7.95 9.58 5.02
C LEU A 160 8.70 10.90 5.26
N GLN A 161 9.84 10.87 5.97
CA GLN A 161 10.59 12.07 6.39
C GLN A 161 9.73 13.10 7.16
N VAL A 162 8.74 12.63 7.92
CA VAL A 162 7.92 13.47 8.79
C VAL A 162 8.51 13.37 10.21
N GLU A 163 8.94 14.50 10.77
CA GLU A 163 9.56 14.56 12.10
C GLU A 163 8.60 14.03 13.20
N PRO A 164 9.07 13.24 14.19
CA PRO A 164 8.20 12.59 15.18
C PRO A 164 7.59 13.55 16.23
N LEU A 165 7.96 14.83 16.20
CA LEU A 165 7.65 15.79 17.26
C LEU A 165 6.28 16.49 17.14
N SER A 166 5.47 16.20 16.10
CA SER A 166 4.11 16.76 15.96
C SER A 166 2.98 15.77 16.27
N LEU A 167 3.27 14.48 16.51
CA LEU A 167 2.22 13.46 16.66
C LEU A 167 1.68 13.30 18.08
N THR A 168 2.18 14.06 19.07
CA THR A 168 1.77 13.89 20.46
C THR A 168 0.54 14.71 20.88
N LEU A 169 0.11 15.75 20.16
CA LEU A 169 -1.03 16.56 20.60
C LEU A 169 -1.73 17.27 19.42
N LYS A 170 -2.93 16.80 19.06
CA LYS A 170 -4.16 17.61 18.92
C LYS A 170 -5.32 16.80 18.32
N TRP A 171 -5.94 15.97 19.14
CA TRP A 171 -7.38 15.71 19.03
C TRP A 171 -8.05 16.63 20.05
N GLN A 172 -8.64 17.73 19.62
CA GLN A 172 -9.50 18.56 20.48
C GLN A 172 -10.94 18.46 19.97
N TRP A 173 -11.81 17.91 20.81
CA TRP A 173 -13.24 17.84 20.60
C TRP A 173 -13.85 19.25 20.65
N ASN A 174 -14.41 19.73 19.53
CA ASN A 174 -15.07 21.03 19.51
C ASN A 174 -16.52 20.89 20.01
N LEU A 175 -16.75 21.31 21.26
CA LEU A 175 -18.05 21.24 21.93
C LEU A 175 -19.15 22.08 21.25
N ARG A 176 -18.83 22.97 20.30
CA ARG A 176 -19.83 23.77 19.56
C ARG A 176 -20.27 23.13 18.23
N THR A 177 -19.42 22.32 17.60
CA THR A 177 -19.70 21.80 16.25
C THR A 177 -19.86 20.28 16.20
N GLY A 178 -19.44 19.55 17.24
CA GLY A 178 -19.62 18.09 17.31
C GLY A 178 -18.84 17.28 16.27
N VAL A 179 -17.79 17.86 15.66
CA VAL A 179 -16.99 17.23 14.59
C VAL A 179 -15.51 17.20 14.98
N LEU A 180 -14.87 16.04 14.78
CA LEU A 180 -13.42 15.85 14.79
C LEU A 180 -12.83 16.43 13.50
N ILE A 181 -11.95 17.43 13.60
CA ILE A 181 -11.29 18.04 12.44
C ILE A 181 -9.80 17.72 12.48
N GLN A 182 -9.30 17.04 11.44
CA GLN A 182 -7.89 16.74 11.23
C GLN A 182 -7.31 17.72 10.21
N GLN A 183 -6.45 18.63 10.67
CA GLN A 183 -5.94 19.73 9.84
C GLN A 183 -4.66 19.36 9.05
N GLU A 184 -3.98 18.26 9.38
CA GLU A 184 -2.68 17.86 8.79
C GLU A 184 -2.74 16.70 7.78
N GLU A 185 -3.82 15.91 7.76
CA GLU A 185 -3.95 14.78 6.81
C GLU A 185 -4.06 15.17 5.34
N ARG A 186 -4.38 16.43 5.06
CA ARG A 186 -4.34 16.97 3.70
C ARG A 186 -2.95 16.88 3.06
N ASN A 187 -1.87 16.74 3.83
CA ASN A 187 -0.51 16.65 3.31
C ASN A 187 -0.07 15.21 2.99
N TYR A 188 -0.55 14.18 3.70
CA TYR A 188 -0.21 12.78 3.43
C TYR A 188 -0.78 12.33 2.08
N PHE A 189 -2.09 12.52 1.90
CA PHE A 189 -2.74 12.26 0.63
C PHE A 189 -2.26 13.21 -0.47
N ARG A 190 -2.00 14.51 -0.19
CA ARG A 190 -1.37 15.38 -1.20
C ARG A 190 0.00 14.88 -1.62
N ASN A 191 0.83 14.38 -0.72
CA ASN A 191 2.19 13.97 -1.05
C ASN A 191 2.20 12.62 -1.77
N CYS A 192 1.38 11.65 -1.36
CA CYS A 192 1.16 10.40 -2.11
C CYS A 192 0.53 10.66 -3.48
N TRP A 193 -0.41 11.60 -3.57
CA TRP A 193 -1.04 12.04 -4.81
C TRP A 193 -0.08 12.85 -5.69
N LEU A 194 0.75 13.73 -5.13
CA LEU A 194 1.82 14.45 -5.83
C LEU A 194 2.91 13.50 -6.33
N LEU A 195 3.30 12.49 -5.54
CA LEU A 195 4.22 11.45 -6.00
C LEU A 195 3.60 10.63 -7.12
N ALA A 196 2.34 10.19 -6.97
CA ALA A 196 1.62 9.45 -8.00
C ALA A 196 1.46 10.26 -9.30
N VAL A 197 1.12 11.54 -9.21
CA VAL A 197 0.99 12.48 -10.34
C VAL A 197 2.35 12.75 -10.99
N THR A 198 3.41 12.96 -10.21
CA THR A 198 4.77 13.20 -10.73
C THR A 198 5.34 11.94 -11.40
N LEU A 199 5.06 10.76 -10.85
CA LEU A 199 5.51 9.49 -11.42
C LEU A 199 4.72 9.09 -12.68
N ALA A 200 3.42 9.43 -12.75
CA ALA A 200 2.57 9.20 -13.93
C ALA A 200 2.88 10.14 -15.10
N THR A 201 3.39 11.35 -14.85
CA THR A 201 3.68 12.37 -15.88
C THR A 201 5.13 12.38 -16.35
N SER A 202 5.98 11.47 -15.86
CA SER A 202 7.41 11.41 -16.21
C SER A 202 7.71 10.94 -17.64
N HIS A 203 6.70 10.73 -18.49
CA HIS A 203 6.83 10.77 -19.96
C HIS A 203 5.86 11.82 -20.51
N GLN A 204 6.41 13.00 -20.84
CA GLN A 204 5.76 14.23 -21.28
C GLN A 204 5.19 15.12 -20.18
N VAL A 205 6.00 16.06 -19.65
CA VAL A 205 5.70 17.51 -19.70
C VAL A 205 7.03 18.27 -19.65
N SER A 206 7.48 18.69 -20.83
CA SER A 206 8.37 19.83 -21.00
C SER A 206 7.56 21.12 -20.81
N TYR A 207 8.15 22.11 -20.14
CA TYR A 207 7.70 23.50 -20.01
C TYR A 207 6.47 23.77 -19.14
N TRP A 208 6.66 24.53 -18.06
CA TRP A 208 6.11 25.88 -17.84
C TRP A 208 6.79 26.47 -16.59
N LYS A 209 7.93 27.14 -16.77
CA LYS A 209 8.41 28.14 -15.80
C LYS A 209 7.69 29.45 -16.13
N LYS A 210 6.80 29.89 -15.23
CA LYS A 210 6.25 31.24 -15.29
C LYS A 210 7.32 32.22 -14.80
N THR A 211 7.79 33.06 -15.72
CA THR A 211 8.10 34.47 -15.45
C THR A 211 6.84 35.21 -15.00
#